data_AF-A0A4C1YRT0-F1
#
_entry.id   AF-A0A4C1YRT0-F1
#
_cell.length_a   1.000
_cell.length_b   1.000
_cell.length_c   1.000
_cell.angle_alpha   90.00
_cell.angle_beta   90.00
_cell.angle_gamma   90.00
#
_symmetry.space_group_name_H-M   'P 1'
#
loop_
_entity.id
_entity.type
_entity.pdbx_description
1 polymer ?
#
loop_
_entity_poly.entity_id
_entity_poly.type
_entity_poly.pdbx_seq_one_letter_code
_entity_poly.pdbx_strand_id
1 'polypeptide(L)'
;MRPVRAGVPQGSTLSPLYSVYVNGILRPSTGVQLALFADDTALYLRSNCIGNILPRAIDELTQWLRLWRIDVNLEKSASIYFNHSP
;
A
#
# COMPACT_ATOMS: atom_id res chain seq x y z
N MET A 1 -11.53 -18.62 -25.15
CA MET A 1 -11.23 -17.52 -24.19
C MET A 1 -11.49 -18.02 -22.77
N ARG A 2 -10.59 -17.75 -21.82
CA ARG A 2 -10.79 -18.12 -20.42
C ARG A 2 -11.50 -16.97 -19.71
N PRO A 3 -12.62 -17.19 -18.98
CA PRO A 3 -13.30 -16.13 -18.27
C PRO A 3 -12.40 -15.49 -17.21
N VAL A 4 -12.32 -14.16 -17.21
CA VAL A 4 -11.68 -13.39 -16.14
C VAL A 4 -12.63 -13.42 -14.94
N ARG A 5 -12.18 -13.98 -13.81
CA ARG A 5 -13.00 -14.11 -12.60
C ARG A 5 -12.86 -12.91 -11.65
N ALA A 6 -11.77 -12.17 -11.75
CA ALA A 6 -11.47 -11.00 -10.94
C ALA A 6 -10.45 -10.11 -11.68
N GLY A 7 -10.44 -8.82 -11.35
CA GLY A 7 -9.55 -7.81 -11.94
C GLY A 7 -10.22 -6.98 -13.05
N VAL A 8 -9.57 -5.87 -13.39
CA VAL A 8 -9.98 -4.99 -14.49
C VAL A 8 -9.08 -5.28 -15.70
N PRO A 9 -9.62 -5.39 -16.92
CA PRO A 9 -8.79 -5.59 -18.10
C PRO A 9 -7.79 -4.45 -18.29
N GLN A 10 -6.50 -4.79 -18.45
CA GLN A 10 -5.44 -3.82 -18.70
C GLN A 10 -5.70 -3.10 -20.04
N GLY A 11 -5.52 -1.78 -20.05
CA GLY A 11 -5.80 -0.95 -21.23
C GLY A 11 -7.29 -0.68 -21.47
N SER A 12 -8.17 -1.10 -20.56
CA SER A 12 -9.58 -0.69 -20.61
C SER A 12 -9.75 0.74 -20.11
N THR A 13 -10.75 1.44 -20.65
CA THR A 13 -11.21 2.75 -20.15
C THR A 13 -11.61 2.72 -18.67
N LEU A 14 -11.91 1.51 -18.14
CA LEU A 14 -12.29 1.29 -16.75
C LEU A 14 -11.10 1.03 -15.81
N SER A 15 -9.85 1.07 -16.29
CA SER A 15 -8.66 0.96 -15.45
C SER A 15 -8.66 1.85 -14.19
N PRO A 16 -9.24 3.08 -14.19
CA PRO A 16 -9.34 3.91 -12.99
C PRO A 16 -10.18 3.29 -11.85
N LEU A 17 -10.99 2.27 -12.11
CA LEU A 17 -11.76 1.57 -11.07
C LEU A 17 -10.86 0.91 -10.02
N TYR A 18 -9.62 0.56 -10.38
CA TYR A 18 -8.64 0.08 -9.41
C TYR A 18 -8.33 1.13 -8.34
N SER A 19 -8.19 2.40 -8.73
CA SER A 19 -7.96 3.50 -7.77
C SER A 19 -9.14 3.68 -6.81
N VAL A 20 -10.38 3.49 -7.28
CA VAL A 20 -11.57 3.51 -6.41
C VAL A 20 -11.58 2.33 -5.44
N TYR A 21 -11.17 1.15 -5.93
CA TYR A 21 -11.08 -0.07 -5.12
C TYR A 21 -10.08 0.09 -3.96
N VAL A 22 -8.93 0.72 -4.20
CA VAL A 22 -7.92 0.98 -3.16
C VAL A 22 -8.13 2.28 -2.39
N ASN A 23 -9.13 3.11 -2.72
CA ASN A 23 -9.37 4.40 -2.06
C ASN A 23 -9.73 4.28 -0.56
N GLY A 24 -10.19 3.09 -0.14
CA GLY A 24 -10.48 2.76 1.27
C GLY A 24 -9.27 2.25 2.04
N ILE A 25 -8.08 2.24 1.43
CA ILE A 25 -6.84 1.86 2.12
C ILE A 25 -6.61 2.79 3.31
N LEU A 26 -6.15 2.17 4.40
CA LEU A 26 -6.08 2.71 5.75
C LEU A 26 -5.86 4.21 5.80
N ARG A 27 -6.73 4.91 6.56
CA ARG A 27 -6.37 6.19 7.15
C ARG A 27 -5.46 5.87 8.32
N PRO A 28 -4.12 6.06 8.22
CA PRO A 28 -3.22 5.55 9.24
C PRO A 28 -3.53 6.24 10.56
N SER A 29 -3.68 5.46 11.62
CA SER A 29 -4.08 5.97 12.94
C SER A 29 -2.92 6.66 13.68
N THR A 30 -1.69 6.60 13.16
CA THR A 30 -0.46 6.81 13.93
C THR A 30 0.66 7.49 13.13
N GLY A 31 0.54 8.79 12.82
CA GLY A 31 1.69 9.60 12.32
C GLY A 31 2.36 9.12 11.01
N VAL A 32 1.75 8.13 10.36
CA VAL A 32 2.17 7.51 9.12
C VAL A 32 1.35 8.12 8.00
N GLN A 33 1.99 8.36 6.88
CA GLN A 33 1.37 8.84 5.66
C GLN A 33 1.45 7.78 4.58
N LEU A 34 0.49 7.85 3.66
CA LEU A 34 0.37 6.92 2.55
C LEU A 34 0.38 7.71 1.24
N ALA A 35 1.15 7.22 0.28
CA ALA A 35 1.11 7.68 -1.10
C ALA A 35 0.75 6.49 -1.99
N LEU A 36 -0.18 6.72 -2.93
CA LEU A 36 -0.73 5.71 -3.81
C LEU A 36 -0.60 6.19 -5.26
N PHE A 37 -0.11 5.32 -6.13
CA PHE A 37 -0.09 5.56 -7.57
C PHE A 37 -0.22 4.23 -8.31
N ALA A 38 -1.37 4.00 -8.96
CA ALA A 38 -1.69 2.69 -9.53
C ALA A 38 -1.45 1.58 -8.47
N ASP A 39 -0.70 0.53 -8.82
CA ASP A 39 -0.31 -0.57 -7.93
C ASP A 39 0.82 -0.21 -6.94
N ASP A 40 1.51 0.91 -7.14
CA ASP A 40 2.55 1.37 -6.22
C ASP A 40 1.94 2.01 -4.98
N THR A 41 2.38 1.52 -3.82
CA THR A 41 1.98 2.03 -2.50
C THR A 41 3.22 2.31 -1.66
N ALA A 42 3.34 3.54 -1.16
CA ALA A 42 4.42 3.93 -0.27
C ALA A 42 3.87 4.35 1.09
N LEU A 43 4.41 3.72 2.14
CA LEU A 43 4.15 4.06 3.53
C LEU A 43 5.36 4.83 4.08
N TYR A 44 5.16 6.07 4.52
CA TYR A 44 6.25 6.94 4.96
C TYR A 44 5.91 7.69 6.23
N LEU A 45 6.93 7.93 7.05
CA LEU A 45 6.80 8.69 8.30
C LEU A 45 8.13 9.36 8.65
N ARG A 46 8.04 10.41 9.46
CA ARG A 46 9.20 11.06 10.09
C ARG A 46 9.01 11.01 11.59
N SER A 47 9.86 10.28 12.31
CA SER A 47 9.78 10.16 13.76
C SER A 47 11.10 9.72 14.36
N ASN A 48 11.32 10.06 15.63
CA ASN A 48 12.42 9.50 16.43
C ASN A 48 12.02 8.13 17.03
N CYS A 49 10.76 7.74 16.92
CA CYS A 49 10.18 6.52 17.50
C CYS A 49 9.73 5.52 16.42
N ILE A 50 10.49 5.41 15.31
CA ILE A 50 10.13 4.57 14.15
C ILE A 50 9.91 3.11 14.55
N GLY A 51 10.71 2.58 15.48
CA GLY A 51 10.63 1.19 15.95
C GLY A 51 9.28 0.80 16.55
N ASN A 52 8.51 1.75 17.08
CA ASN A 52 7.19 1.46 17.65
C ASN A 52 6.05 1.71 16.65
N ILE A 53 6.23 2.69 15.76
CA ILE A 53 5.17 3.15 14.84
C ILE A 53 5.13 2.24 13.60
N LEU A 54 6.29 1.94 13.02
CA LEU A 54 6.39 1.24 11.74
C LEU A 54 5.82 -0.19 11.80
N PRO A 55 6.13 -1.04 12.81
CA PRO A 55 5.57 -2.39 12.88
C PRO A 55 4.04 -2.37 12.95
N ARG A 56 3.46 -1.48 13.76
CA ARG A 56 2.00 -1.35 13.88
C ARG A 56 1.35 -0.92 12.56
N ALA A 57 1.97 0.03 11.85
CA ALA A 57 1.48 0.46 10.55
C ALA A 57 1.56 -0.65 9.49
N ILE A 58 2.61 -1.48 9.52
CA ILE A 58 2.76 -2.66 8.66
C ILE A 58 1.70 -3.72 8.98
N ASP A 59 1.41 -3.96 10.27
CA ASP A 59 0.38 -4.92 10.69
C ASP A 59 -1.01 -4.48 10.23
N GLU A 60 -1.36 -3.20 10.43
CA GLU A 60 -2.61 -2.60 9.94
C GLU A 60 -2.72 -2.77 8.41
N LEU A 61 -1.67 -2.41 7.66
CA LEU A 61 -1.61 -2.55 6.19
C LEU A 61 -1.77 -4.00 5.75
N THR A 62 -1.07 -4.93 6.42
CA THR A 62 -1.14 -6.36 6.13
C THR A 62 -2.55 -6.91 6.35
N GLN A 63 -3.22 -6.49 7.42
CA GLN A 63 -4.61 -6.89 7.68
C GLN A 63 -5.56 -6.38 6.59
N TRP A 64 -5.40 -5.12 6.17
CA TRP A 64 -6.21 -4.54 5.11
C TRP A 64 -5.99 -5.26 3.76
N LEU A 65 -4.73 -5.49 3.38
CA LEU A 65 -4.39 -6.21 2.13
C LEU A 65 -4.99 -7.62 2.11
N ARG A 66 -4.94 -8.33 3.24
CA ARG A 66 -5.57 -9.66 3.39
C ARG A 66 -7.09 -9.60 3.25
N LEU A 67 -7.74 -8.60 3.86
CA LEU A 67 -9.19 -8.42 3.77
C LEU A 67 -9.64 -8.20 2.32
N TRP A 68 -8.88 -7.40 1.58
CA TRP A 68 -9.15 -7.10 0.17
C TRP A 68 -8.52 -8.11 -0.80
N ARG A 69 -7.83 -9.15 -0.31
CA ARG A 69 -7.23 -10.21 -1.12
C ARG A 69 -6.26 -9.65 -2.17
N ILE A 70 -5.49 -8.64 -1.78
CA ILE A 70 -4.44 -8.03 -2.59
C ILE A 70 -3.11 -8.68 -2.19
N ASP A 71 -2.44 -9.27 -3.18
CA ASP A 71 -1.11 -9.84 -2.99
C ASP A 71 -0.03 -8.77 -3.22
N VAL A 72 0.98 -8.75 -2.35
CA VAL A 72 2.12 -7.84 -2.45
C VAL A 72 3.27 -8.52 -3.17
N ASN A 73 3.88 -7.82 -4.12
CA ASN A 73 5.11 -8.27 -4.75
C ASN A 73 6.31 -7.92 -3.85
N LEU A 74 6.73 -8.89 -3.04
CA LEU A 74 7.86 -8.74 -2.12
C LEU A 74 9.20 -8.51 -2.83
N GLU A 75 9.40 -9.05 -4.04
CA GLU A 75 10.64 -8.85 -4.81
C GLU A 75 10.82 -7.40 -5.29
N LYS A 76 9.70 -6.69 -5.47
CA LYS A 76 9.67 -5.27 -5.86
C LYS A 76 9.48 -4.32 -4.68
N SER A 77 9.27 -4.84 -3.48
CA SER A 77 9.01 -4.03 -2.28
C SER A 77 10.32 -3.77 -1.54
N ALA A 78 10.51 -2.55 -1.04
CA ALA A 78 11.69 -2.17 -0.29
C ALA A 78 11.34 -1.28 0.90
N SER A 79 12.12 -1.39 1.97
CA SER A 79 12.13 -0.44 3.08
C SER A 79 13.37 0.46 2.94
N ILE A 80 13.16 1.78 3.00
CA ILE A 80 14.24 2.75 2.87
C ILE A 80 14.23 3.63 4.12
N TYR A 81 15.37 3.69 4.79
CA TYR A 81 15.57 4.53 5.97
C TYR A 81 16.49 5.70 5.63
N PHE A 82 16.01 6.92 5.86
CA PHE A 82 16.79 8.13 5.67
C PHE A 82 17.21 8.69 7.03
N ASN A 83 18.52 8.72 7.29
CA ASN A 83 19.07 9.52 8.38
C ASN A 83 19.55 10.87 7.83
N HIS A 84 19.31 11.94 8.58
CA HIS A 84 20.09 13.15 8.41
C HIS A 84 21.19 13.14 9.46
N SER A 85 22.41 12.84 9.05
CA SER A 85 23.58 13.32 9.76
C SER A 85 23.81 14.77 9.32
N PRO A 86 23.88 15.74 10.24
CA PRO A 86 24.31 17.09 9.90
C PRO A 86 25.75 17.11 9.36
#